data_AF-A0A1A7WUA1-F1
#
_entry.id   AF-A0A1A7WUA1-F1
#
_cell.length_a   1.000
_cell.length_b   1.000
_cell.length_c   1.000
_cell.angle_alpha   90.00
_cell.angle_beta   90.00
_cell.angle_gamma   90.00
#
_symmetry.space_group_name_H-M   'P 1'
#
loop_
_entity.id
_entity.type
_entity.pdbx_description
1 polymer ?
#
loop_
_entity_poly.entity_id
_entity_poly.type
_entity_poly.pdbx_seq_one_letter_code
_entity_poly.pdbx_strand_id
1 'polypeptide(L)' 'GYFRDVLWFSVDWVRIYECENRHWLDGPALQKSRHSHCSIGLDSALFVLGGSMDESLVADVEKLVLG' A
#
# COMPACT_ATOMS: atom_id res chain seq x y z
N GLY A 1 -11.56 14.05 10.87
CA GLY A 1 -13.00 13.98 11.13
C GLY A 1 -13.27 12.72 11.92
N TYR A 2 -13.81 12.85 13.13
CA TYR A 2 -14.01 11.76 14.08
C TYR A 2 -15.18 10.86 13.63
N PHE A 3 -14.85 9.66 13.14
CA PHE A 3 -15.74 8.51 13.20
C PHE A 3 -15.15 7.52 14.22
N ARG A 4 -15.98 7.15 15.20
CA ARG A 4 -15.74 6.26 16.34
C ARG A 4 -14.71 5.14 16.08
N ASP A 5 -13.70 5.07 16.95
CA ASP A 5 -12.86 3.91 17.34
C ASP A 5 -12.39 2.92 16.25
N VAL A 6 -12.30 3.35 14.99
CA VAL A 6 -11.52 2.66 13.95
C VAL A 6 -10.27 3.49 13.72
N LEU A 7 -9.18 3.10 14.40
CA LEU A 7 -7.86 3.63 14.09
C LEU A 7 -7.47 3.11 12.71
N TRP A 8 -7.45 4.01 11.73
CA TRP A 8 -6.85 3.72 10.43
C TRP A 8 -5.34 3.75 10.62
N PHE A 9 -4.73 2.58 10.75
CA PHE A 9 -3.28 2.48 10.81
C PHE A 9 -2.72 2.61 9.41
N SER A 10 -1.83 3.57 9.24
CA SER A 10 -0.93 3.59 8.10
C SER A 10 0.02 2.39 8.22
N VAL A 11 0.14 1.60 7.16
CA VAL A 11 1.15 0.53 7.06
C VAL A 11 1.98 0.70 5.80
N ASP A 12 3.21 0.18 5.84
CA ASP A 12 4.16 0.16 4.72
C ASP A 12 4.32 -1.23 4.10
N TRP A 13 4.03 -2.29 4.84
CA TRP A 13 4.21 -3.66 4.37
C TRP A 13 3.28 -3.99 3.21
N VAL A 14 3.83 -4.69 2.21
CA VAL A 14 3.11 -5.20 1.05
C VAL A 14 3.12 -6.73 1.12
N ARG A 15 1.96 -7.35 0.93
CA ARG A 15 1.82 -8.81 0.84
C ARG A 15 1.38 -9.20 -0.56
N ILE A 16 2.03 -10.21 -1.13
CA ILE A 16 1.74 -10.76 -2.45
C ILE A 16 1.15 -12.14 -2.25
N TYR A 17 -0.03 -12.40 -2.79
CA TYR A 17 -0.61 -13.73 -2.74
C TYR A 17 -0.09 -14.56 -3.91
N GLU A 18 0.66 -15.63 -3.62
CA GLU A 18 1.15 -16.55 -4.63
C GLU A 18 0.11 -17.65 -4.86
N CYS A 19 -0.53 -17.63 -6.04
CA CYS A 19 -1.63 -18.55 -6.35
C CYS A 19 -1.19 -20.02 -6.44
N GLU A 20 0.05 -20.30 -6.87
CA GLU A 20 0.55 -21.66 -7.07
C GLU A 20 0.65 -22.41 -5.73
N ASN A 21 1.36 -21.84 -4.77
CA ASN A 21 1.55 -22.44 -3.45
C ASN A 21 0.49 -21.99 -2.42
N ARG A 22 -0.44 -21.10 -2.82
CA ARG A 22 -1.59 -20.63 -2.03
C ARG A 22 -1.21 -20.00 -0.69
N HIS A 23 -0.14 -19.23 -0.66
CA HIS A 23 0.32 -18.54 0.54
C HIS A 23 0.66 -17.08 0.26
N TRP A 24 0.83 -16.31 1.34
CA TRP A 24 1.23 -14.91 1.27
C TRP A 24 2.74 -14.79 1.40
N LEU A 25 3.34 -14.03 0.50
CA LEU A 25 4.74 -13.64 0.48
C LEU A 25 4.89 -12.18 0.92
N ASP A 26 6.06 -11.84 1.44
CA ASP A 26 6.48 -10.45 1.64
C ASP A 26 6.90 -9.82 0.32
N GLY A 27 6.31 -8.66 0.00
CA GLY A 27 6.71 -7.80 -1.11
C GLY A 27 7.61 -6.65 -0.67
N PRO A 28 8.09 -5.82 -1.60
CA PRO A 28 8.82 -4.60 -1.26
C PRO A 28 7.91 -3.65 -0.48
N ALA A 29 8.38 -3.19 0.69
CA ALA A 29 7.66 -2.21 1.50
C ALA A 29 7.52 -0.86 0.77
N LEU A 30 6.44 -0.15 1.07
CA LEU A 30 6.27 1.25 0.69
C LEU A 30 7.31 2.11 1.41
N GLN A 31 7.80 3.13 0.72
CA GLN A 31 8.68 4.15 1.30
C GLN A 31 7.93 5.03 2.31
N LYS A 32 6.62 5.23 2.08
CA LYS A 32 5.74 5.92 3.01
C LYS A 32 4.58 5.03 3.38
N SER A 33 4.52 4.70 4.66
CA SER A 33 3.36 4.10 5.30
C SER A 33 2.10 4.92 4.97
N ARG A 34 1.03 4.28 4.51
CA ARG A 34 -0.20 4.98 4.08
C ARG A 34 -1.41 4.08 4.10
N HIS A 35 -2.59 4.67 4.29
CA HIS A 35 -3.87 4.01 4.08
C HIS A 35 -4.71 4.80 3.06
N SER A 36 -5.87 4.27 2.69
CA SER A 36 -6.82 4.94 1.78
C SER A 36 -6.24 5.39 0.44
N HIS A 37 -5.21 4.69 -0.05
CA HIS A 37 -4.55 4.97 -1.33
C HIS A 37 -5.24 4.23 -2.49
N CYS A 38 -4.95 4.64 -3.72
CA CYS A 38 -5.31 3.88 -4.92
C CYS A 38 -4.09 3.08 -5.40
N SER A 39 -4.29 1.90 -5.97
CA SER A 39 -3.22 1.12 -6.59
C SER A 39 -3.58 0.64 -7.99
N ILE A 40 -2.60 0.61 -8.89
CA ILE A 40 -2.77 0.17 -10.28
C ILE A 40 -1.54 -0.62 -10.75
N GLY A 41 -1.79 -1.79 -11.35
CA GLY A 41 -0.76 -2.53 -12.07
C GLY A 41 -0.56 -1.95 -13.47
N LEU A 42 0.68 -1.64 -13.83
CA LEU A 42 1.07 -1.20 -15.17
C LEU A 42 2.43 -1.82 -15.51
N ASP A 43 2.47 -2.60 -16.59
CA ASP A 43 3.59 -3.47 -16.94
C ASP A 43 3.97 -4.41 -15.78
N SER A 44 5.26 -4.53 -15.45
CA SER A 44 5.78 -5.32 -14.32
C SER A 44 5.87 -4.54 -13.00
N ALA A 45 5.06 -3.48 -12.86
CA ALA A 45 5.09 -2.64 -11.68
C ALA A 45 3.70 -2.36 -11.10
N LEU A 46 3.67 -2.18 -9.78
CA LEU A 46 2.51 -1.69 -9.05
C LEU A 46 2.75 -0.22 -8.70
N PHE A 47 1.83 0.66 -9.09
CA PHE A 47 1.84 2.06 -8.71
C PHE A 47 0.87 2.29 -7.57
N VAL A 48 1.29 3.03 -6.56
CA VAL A 48 0.51 3.37 -5.37
C VAL A 48 0.37 4.89 -5.32
N LEU A 49 -0.86 5.37 -5.52
CA LEU A 49 -1.16 6.79 -5.70
C LEU A 49 -1.83 7.37 -4.45
N GLY A 50 -1.19 8.39 -3.89
CA GLY A 50 -1.72 9.21 -2.81
C GLY A 50 -2.10 8.42 -1.57
N GLY A 51 -3.19 8.83 -0.91
CA GLY A 51 -3.69 8.25 0.34
C GLY A 51 -3.49 9.19 1.51
N SER A 52 -3.49 8.62 2.71
CA SER A 52 -3.33 9.37 3.96
C SER A 52 -2.34 8.67 4.88
N MET A 53 -1.62 9.49 5.63
CA MET A 53 -0.90 9.14 6.85
C MET A 53 -1.69 9.63 8.06
N ASP A 54 -1.31 9.18 9.25
CA ASP A 54 -1.97 9.51 10.52
C ASP A 54 -2.11 11.04 10.74
N GLU A 55 -1.18 11.83 10.20
CA GLU A 55 -1.13 13.29 10.39
C GLU A 55 -1.49 14.11 9.13
N SER A 56 -1.45 13.52 7.93
CA SER A 56 -1.59 14.30 6.68
C SER A 56 -1.95 13.47 5.45
N LEU A 57 -2.40 14.15 4.38
CA LEU A 57 -2.61 13.55 3.07
C LEU A 57 -1.27 13.31 2.37
N VAL A 58 -1.17 12.21 1.63
CA VAL A 58 -0.04 11.91 0.76
C VAL A 58 -0.47 12.16 -0.68
N ALA A 59 0.29 12.98 -1.42
CA ALA A 59 0.05 13.23 -2.84
C ALA A 59 1.00 12.43 -3.76
N ASP A 60 2.05 11.83 -3.18
CA ASP A 60 3.09 11.13 -3.94
C ASP A 60 2.58 9.83 -4.55
N VAL A 61 3.21 9.47 -5.69
CA VAL A 61 3.08 8.16 -6.32
C VAL A 61 4.34 7.35 -6.04
N GLU A 62 4.16 6.14 -5.52
CA GLU A 62 5.23 5.16 -5.38
C GLU A 62 5.12 4.10 -6.47
N LYS A 63 6.28 3.64 -6.99
CA LYS A 63 6.37 2.54 -7.95
C LYS A 63 7.08 1.37 -7.27
N LEU A 64 6.38 0.25 -7.15
CA LEU A 64 6.93 -1.02 -6.69
C LEU A 64 7.21 -1.90 -7.90
N VAL A 65 8.44 -2.38 -8.03
CA VAL A 65 8.80 -3.40 -9.01
C VAL A 65 8.64 -4.75 -8.34
N LEU A 66 7.73 -5.56 -8.86
CA LEU A 66 7.51 -6.92 -8.39
C LEU A 66 8.41 -7.82 -9.24
N GLY A 67 9.38 -8.46 -8.58
CA GLY A 67 10.39 -9.32 -9.22
C GLY A 67 9.82 -10.62 -9.75
#